data_AF-A0A0B2VN37-F1
#
_entry.id   AF-A0A0B2VN37-F1
#
_cell.length_a   1.000
_cell.length_b   1.000
_cell.length_c   1.000
_cell.angle_alpha   90.00
_cell.angle_beta   90.00
_cell.angle_gamma   90.00
#
_symmetry.space_group_name_H-M   'P 1'
#
loop_
_entity.id
_entity.type
_entity.pdbx_description
1 polymer ?
#
loop_
_entity_poly.entity_id
_entity_poly.type
_entity_poly.pdbx_seq_one_letter_code
_entity_poly.pdbx_strand_id
1 'polypeptide(L)'
;MITAGMVAELPQYKEVLERGRLQPFEVLVMFFLTEQPYSSSWASYLSVLPSTFSTPAFTESTLNADCLPPSVRNLWVNQQTELKTMFEKMCCLLTSTPSWERFLWAWHVVNTRCIFVENRPHPLVDNSNGDTIAVIPLVDMLNHSTNNQGLALWDSVNGCYKVIATRVVLEGDQLFVCYGGHSNGRLWIDYGFTLPENIYNKVNIDYGWWFFGSDHSSELFSSYGLCILCSIRSRWSEFVYEHDEEGSSELVIAILKKLLENLRRKMDIAPEKFRWLWQEQISLLSECVKNA
;
A
#
# COMPACT_ATOMS: atom_id res chain seq x y z
N MET A 1 19.95 -10.81 -0.22
CA MET A 1 18.92 -9.74 -0.30
C MET A 1 19.40 -8.69 -1.28
N ILE A 2 18.48 -8.08 -2.00
CA ILE A 2 18.73 -6.98 -2.93
C ILE A 2 18.27 -5.71 -2.20
N THR A 3 19.22 -4.92 -1.72
CA THR A 3 18.99 -3.64 -1.02
C THR A 3 19.50 -2.49 -1.89
N ALA A 4 19.03 -1.26 -1.65
CA ALA A 4 19.52 -0.10 -2.39
C ALA A 4 21.03 0.09 -2.21
N GLY A 5 21.55 -0.10 -1.00
CA GLY A 5 22.98 -0.08 -0.73
C GLY A 5 23.76 -1.15 -1.51
N MET A 6 23.27 -2.39 -1.55
CA MET A 6 23.90 -3.46 -2.33
C MET A 6 23.94 -3.16 -3.83
N VAL A 7 22.85 -2.61 -4.37
CA VAL A 7 22.79 -2.17 -5.77
C VAL A 7 23.78 -1.04 -6.03
N ALA A 8 23.91 -0.08 -5.11
CA ALA A 8 24.80 1.07 -5.26
C ALA A 8 26.31 0.72 -5.27
N GLU A 9 26.69 -0.46 -4.76
CA GLU A 9 28.08 -0.95 -4.78
C GLU A 9 28.46 -1.62 -6.11
N LEU A 10 27.48 -1.97 -6.95
CA LEU A 10 27.72 -2.59 -8.25
C LEU A 10 28.11 -1.53 -9.30
N PRO A 11 29.22 -1.72 -10.06
CA PRO A 11 29.79 -0.66 -10.90
C PRO A 11 28.81 0.00 -11.89
N GLN A 12 27.97 -0.80 -12.57
CA GLN A 12 27.04 -0.26 -13.57
C GLN A 12 25.94 0.63 -12.96
N TYR A 13 25.56 0.38 -11.71
CA TYR A 13 24.52 1.12 -11.01
C TYR A 13 25.09 2.33 -10.28
N LYS A 14 26.30 2.18 -9.74
CA LYS A 14 27.06 3.27 -9.13
C LYS A 14 27.18 4.47 -10.07
N GLU A 15 27.55 4.22 -11.33
CA GLU A 15 27.69 5.28 -12.35
C GLU A 15 26.38 6.06 -12.56
N VAL A 16 25.23 5.39 -12.51
CA VAL A 16 23.91 6.05 -12.64
C VAL A 16 23.61 6.89 -11.40
N LEU A 17 23.86 6.35 -10.20
CA LEU A 17 23.59 7.04 -8.93
C LEU A 17 24.53 8.22 -8.67
N GLU A 18 25.72 8.23 -9.27
CA GLU A 18 26.63 9.39 -9.26
C GLU A 18 26.10 10.56 -10.11
N ARG A 19 25.27 10.29 -11.14
CA ARG A 19 24.62 11.34 -11.96
C ARG A 19 23.39 11.93 -11.28
N GLY A 20 22.70 11.15 -10.45
CA GLY A 20 21.55 11.61 -9.67
C GLY A 20 21.13 10.59 -8.62
N ARG A 21 20.90 11.08 -7.40
CA ARG A 21 20.50 10.22 -6.28
C ARG A 21 19.04 9.81 -6.41
N LEU A 22 18.79 8.55 -6.09
CA LEU A 22 17.47 7.93 -6.06
C LEU A 22 17.16 7.47 -4.65
N GLN A 23 15.88 7.50 -4.28
CA GLN A 23 15.40 6.90 -3.03
C GLN A 23 15.54 5.37 -3.08
N PRO A 24 15.60 4.67 -1.94
CA PRO A 24 15.81 3.22 -1.91
C PRO A 24 14.85 2.43 -2.82
N PHE A 25 13.57 2.79 -2.84
CA PHE A 25 12.58 2.15 -3.70
C PHE A 25 12.91 2.35 -5.19
N GLU A 26 13.24 3.59 -5.58
CA GLU A 26 13.62 3.93 -6.94
C GLU A 26 14.90 3.20 -7.38
N VAL A 27 15.88 3.03 -6.48
CA VAL A 27 17.10 2.25 -6.74
C VAL A 27 16.76 0.78 -7.06
N LEU A 28 15.87 0.17 -6.28
CA LEU A 28 15.42 -1.20 -6.53
C LEU A 28 14.66 -1.29 -7.86
N VAL A 29 13.82 -0.31 -8.20
CA VAL A 29 13.12 -0.26 -9.49
C VAL A 29 14.12 -0.15 -10.63
N MET A 30 15.13 0.72 -10.51
CA MET A 30 16.21 0.87 -11.50
C MET A 30 16.98 -0.46 -11.70
N PHE A 31 17.27 -1.18 -10.61
CA PHE A 31 17.89 -2.50 -10.68
C PHE A 31 17.06 -3.45 -11.55
N PHE A 32 15.80 -3.70 -11.23
CA PHE A 32 14.97 -4.62 -12.03
C PHE A 32 14.73 -4.09 -13.45
N LEU A 33 14.64 -2.79 -13.64
CA LEU A 33 14.44 -2.16 -14.94
C LEU A 33 15.57 -2.49 -15.92
N THR A 34 16.83 -2.46 -15.45
CA THR A 34 18.02 -2.51 -16.30
C THR A 34 18.79 -3.85 -16.23
N GLU A 35 18.61 -4.64 -15.17
CA GLU A 35 19.29 -5.92 -15.00
C GLU A 35 18.92 -6.90 -16.13
N GLN A 36 19.95 -7.47 -16.77
CA GLN A 36 19.80 -8.35 -17.94
C GLN A 36 19.73 -9.82 -17.51
N PRO A 37 18.65 -10.56 -17.83
CA PRO A 37 18.44 -11.92 -17.31
C PRO A 37 19.57 -12.91 -17.61
N TYR A 38 20.26 -12.78 -18.75
CA TYR A 38 21.24 -13.78 -19.20
C TYR A 38 22.66 -13.55 -18.68
N SER A 39 23.00 -12.32 -18.29
CA SER A 39 24.33 -11.97 -17.76
C SER A 39 24.31 -11.68 -16.26
N SER A 40 23.14 -11.64 -15.65
CA SER A 40 22.97 -11.33 -14.24
C SER A 40 23.36 -12.49 -13.34
N SER A 41 24.03 -12.19 -12.22
CA SER A 41 24.14 -13.14 -11.09
C SER A 41 22.78 -13.48 -10.48
N TRP A 42 21.73 -12.70 -10.79
CA TRP A 42 20.35 -12.90 -10.35
C TRP A 42 19.48 -13.60 -11.41
N ALA A 43 20.06 -14.14 -12.48
CA ALA A 43 19.35 -14.80 -13.58
C ALA A 43 18.26 -15.78 -13.10
N SER A 44 18.62 -16.67 -12.16
CA SER A 44 17.69 -17.67 -11.61
C SER A 44 16.49 -17.02 -10.94
N TYR A 45 16.70 -15.95 -10.16
CA TYR A 45 15.61 -15.21 -9.52
C TYR A 45 14.76 -14.45 -10.53
N LEU A 46 15.39 -13.75 -11.48
CA LEU A 46 14.68 -13.03 -12.54
C LEU A 46 13.79 -13.96 -13.38
N SER A 47 14.21 -15.21 -13.58
CA SER A 47 13.46 -16.20 -14.37
C SER A 47 12.17 -16.71 -13.72
N VAL A 48 12.04 -16.57 -12.39
CA VAL A 48 10.84 -17.01 -11.65
C VAL A 48 9.91 -15.87 -11.25
N LEU A 49 10.28 -14.62 -11.55
CA LEU A 49 9.43 -13.47 -11.31
C LEU A 49 8.19 -13.49 -12.22
N PRO A 50 7.05 -12.97 -11.74
CA PRO A 50 5.85 -12.86 -12.57
C PRO A 50 6.08 -11.91 -13.76
N SER A 51 5.50 -12.26 -14.90
CA SER A 51 5.48 -11.40 -16.09
C SER A 51 4.29 -10.44 -16.12
N THR A 52 3.24 -10.73 -15.36
CA THR A 52 1.98 -9.97 -15.31
C THR A 52 1.52 -9.78 -13.86
N PHE A 53 0.75 -8.72 -13.61
CA PHE A 53 0.21 -8.39 -12.29
C PHE A 53 -1.30 -8.17 -12.35
N SER A 54 -1.97 -8.25 -11.20
CA SER A 54 -3.43 -8.06 -11.08
C SER A 54 -3.80 -6.73 -10.42
N THR A 55 -2.82 -5.84 -10.25
CA THR A 55 -3.01 -4.48 -9.73
C THR A 55 -3.77 -3.63 -10.75
N PRO A 56 -4.56 -2.63 -10.30
CA PRO A 56 -5.20 -1.69 -11.20
C PRO A 56 -4.23 -0.91 -12.09
N ALA A 57 -3.01 -0.63 -11.62
CA ALA A 57 -1.99 0.02 -12.45
C ALA A 57 -1.59 -0.83 -13.67
N PHE A 58 -1.73 -2.16 -13.58
CA PHE A 58 -1.47 -3.08 -14.67
C PHE A 58 -2.74 -3.36 -15.50
N THR A 59 -3.89 -3.57 -14.87
CA THR A 59 -5.11 -4.04 -15.54
C THR A 59 -6.11 -2.94 -15.92
N GLU A 60 -5.97 -1.74 -15.37
CA GLU A 60 -7.00 -0.68 -15.39
C GLU A 60 -6.39 0.69 -15.76
N SER A 61 -5.72 0.78 -16.92
CA SER A 61 -5.04 2.01 -17.37
C SER A 61 -5.97 3.23 -17.58
N THR A 62 -7.28 3.02 -17.71
CA THR A 62 -8.29 4.06 -17.91
C THR A 62 -9.23 4.23 -16.71
N LEU A 63 -8.83 3.74 -15.54
CA LEU A 63 -9.62 3.85 -14.32
C LEU A 63 -9.94 5.31 -14.00
N ASN A 64 -11.24 5.62 -13.93
CA ASN A 64 -11.70 6.91 -13.42
C ASN A 64 -11.68 6.90 -11.88
N ALA A 65 -10.80 7.71 -11.29
CA ALA A 65 -10.63 7.83 -9.85
C ALA A 65 -11.92 8.26 -9.13
N ASP A 66 -12.83 8.97 -9.82
CA ASP A 66 -14.11 9.39 -9.25
C ASP A 66 -15.07 8.24 -8.92
N CYS A 67 -14.85 7.08 -9.55
CA CYS A 67 -15.61 5.86 -9.29
C CYS A 67 -15.18 5.13 -8.02
N LEU A 68 -14.07 5.53 -7.39
CA LEU A 68 -13.52 4.90 -6.20
C LEU A 68 -13.95 5.62 -4.92
N PRO A 69 -14.11 4.89 -3.80
CA PRO A 69 -14.24 5.51 -2.49
C PRO A 69 -13.05 6.42 -2.18
N PRO A 70 -13.21 7.50 -1.38
CA PRO A 70 -12.18 8.51 -1.18
C PRO A 70 -10.82 7.96 -0.73
N SER A 71 -10.81 7.01 0.21
CA SER A 71 -9.57 6.42 0.71
C SER A 71 -8.81 5.66 -0.38
N VAL A 72 -9.51 4.95 -1.25
CA VAL A 72 -8.94 4.17 -2.36
C VAL A 72 -8.56 5.08 -3.52
N ARG A 73 -9.36 6.12 -3.78
CA ARG A 73 -9.07 7.18 -4.74
C ARG A 73 -7.74 7.85 -4.43
N ASN A 74 -7.49 8.20 -3.17
CA ASN A 74 -6.24 8.84 -2.76
C ASN A 74 -5.03 7.90 -2.97
N LEU A 75 -5.18 6.60 -2.65
CA LEU A 75 -4.15 5.61 -2.95
C LEU A 75 -3.84 5.54 -4.46
N TRP A 76 -4.89 5.46 -5.28
CA TRP A 76 -4.75 5.43 -6.74
C TRP A 76 -4.07 6.69 -7.29
N VAL A 77 -4.54 7.88 -6.94
CA VAL A 77 -4.00 9.14 -7.46
C VAL A 77 -2.54 9.33 -7.06
N ASN A 78 -2.19 9.01 -5.81
CA ASN A 78 -0.81 9.09 -5.32
C ASN A 78 0.08 8.11 -6.09
N GLN A 79 -0.35 6.87 -6.27
CA GLN A 79 0.39 5.85 -7.03
C GLN A 79 0.61 6.27 -8.48
N GLN A 80 -0.40 6.79 -9.17
CA GLN A 80 -0.27 7.26 -10.56
C GLN A 80 0.70 8.44 -10.67
N THR A 81 0.68 9.35 -9.70
CA THR A 81 1.62 10.48 -9.63
C THR A 81 3.05 9.99 -9.42
N GLU A 82 3.25 9.06 -8.47
CA GLU A 82 4.56 8.46 -8.19
C GLU A 82 5.13 7.74 -9.41
N LEU A 83 4.33 6.89 -10.07
CA LEU A 83 4.71 6.18 -11.29
C LEU A 83 5.18 7.13 -12.38
N LYS A 84 4.43 8.21 -12.63
CA LYS A 84 4.78 9.21 -13.64
C LYS A 84 6.10 9.91 -13.30
N THR A 85 6.21 10.44 -12.08
CA THR A 85 7.41 11.16 -11.63
C THR A 85 8.64 10.25 -11.64
N MET A 86 8.51 9.00 -11.20
CA MET A 86 9.60 8.04 -11.19
C MET A 86 10.01 7.64 -12.61
N PHE A 87 9.06 7.43 -13.53
CA PHE A 87 9.38 7.15 -14.93
C PHE A 87 10.15 8.30 -15.59
N GLU A 88 9.72 9.54 -15.36
CA GLU A 88 10.43 10.74 -15.84
C GLU A 88 11.86 10.79 -15.29
N LYS A 89 12.05 10.52 -13.99
CA LYS A 89 13.40 10.43 -13.39
C LYS A 89 14.25 9.34 -14.04
N MET A 90 13.71 8.14 -14.25
CA MET A 90 14.44 7.02 -14.89
C MET A 90 14.85 7.37 -16.32
N CYS A 91 13.96 8.02 -17.08
CA CYS A 91 14.26 8.50 -18.43
C CYS A 91 15.39 9.53 -18.47
N CYS A 92 15.53 10.36 -17.43
CA CYS A 92 16.61 11.35 -17.35
C CYS A 92 17.96 10.76 -16.94
N LEU A 93 17.97 9.73 -16.08
CA LEU A 93 19.21 9.18 -15.51
C LEU A 93 19.83 8.07 -16.37
N LEU A 94 19.00 7.26 -17.02
CA LEU A 94 19.46 6.12 -17.81
C LEU A 94 19.94 6.55 -19.19
N THR A 95 21.00 5.90 -19.68
CA THR A 95 21.55 6.16 -21.03
C THR A 95 20.62 5.73 -22.16
N SER A 96 19.75 4.77 -21.89
CA SER A 96 18.75 4.26 -22.83
C SER A 96 17.38 4.45 -22.22
N THR A 97 16.49 5.14 -22.94
CA THR A 97 15.13 5.40 -22.48
C THR A 97 14.38 4.08 -22.31
N PRO A 98 13.89 3.76 -21.09
CA PRO A 98 13.10 2.56 -20.87
C PRO A 98 11.72 2.69 -21.52
N SER A 99 11.16 1.57 -21.99
CA SER A 99 9.73 1.56 -22.35
C SER A 99 8.87 1.66 -21.09
N TRP A 100 7.66 2.20 -21.23
CA TRP A 100 6.70 2.27 -20.14
C TRP A 100 6.36 0.87 -19.61
N GLU A 101 6.20 -0.13 -20.47
CA GLU A 101 5.87 -1.49 -20.04
C GLU A 101 6.98 -2.11 -19.19
N ARG A 102 8.25 -1.90 -19.59
CA ARG A 102 9.39 -2.43 -18.85
C ARG A 102 9.56 -1.74 -17.49
N PHE A 103 9.40 -0.41 -17.46
CA PHE A 103 9.38 0.35 -16.21
C PHE A 103 8.25 -0.12 -15.29
N LEU A 104 7.04 -0.23 -15.82
CA LEU A 104 5.87 -0.63 -15.06
C LEU A 104 6.05 -2.04 -14.49
N TRP A 105 6.59 -2.98 -15.27
CA TRP A 105 6.94 -4.31 -14.75
C TRP A 105 7.94 -4.23 -13.60
N ALA A 106 9.02 -3.47 -13.73
CA ALA A 106 10.05 -3.34 -12.69
C ALA A 106 9.48 -2.70 -11.41
N TRP A 107 8.65 -1.66 -11.57
CA TRP A 107 7.94 -1.03 -10.46
C TRP A 107 7.04 -2.04 -9.74
N HIS A 108 6.27 -2.86 -10.48
CA HIS A 108 5.42 -3.87 -9.86
C HIS A 108 6.19 -4.97 -9.15
N VAL A 109 7.34 -5.40 -9.69
CA VAL A 109 8.22 -6.33 -8.99
C VAL A 109 8.58 -5.77 -7.62
N VAL A 110 9.01 -4.51 -7.53
CA VAL A 110 9.38 -3.91 -6.23
C VAL A 110 8.15 -3.67 -5.36
N ASN A 111 7.11 -3.03 -5.88
CA ASN A 111 5.91 -2.64 -5.13
C ASN A 111 5.21 -3.83 -4.47
N THR A 112 5.14 -4.97 -5.17
CA THR A 112 4.43 -6.16 -4.69
C THR A 112 5.28 -7.08 -3.83
N ARG A 113 6.62 -6.89 -3.79
CA ARG A 113 7.58 -7.87 -3.24
C ARG A 113 8.65 -7.30 -2.31
N CYS A 114 8.73 -5.98 -2.16
CA CYS A 114 9.66 -5.40 -1.19
C CYS A 114 9.20 -5.73 0.24
N ILE A 115 10.18 -6.02 1.08
CA ILE A 115 10.01 -6.47 2.46
C ILE A 115 10.70 -5.45 3.36
N PHE A 116 10.08 -5.19 4.52
CA PHE A 116 10.64 -4.31 5.53
C PHE A 116 11.97 -4.87 6.07
N VAL A 117 13.03 -4.09 5.93
CA VAL A 117 14.38 -4.33 6.48
C VAL A 117 15.01 -2.98 6.77
N GLU A 118 15.41 -2.71 8.01
CA GLU A 118 16.19 -1.52 8.32
C GLU A 118 17.63 -1.67 7.80
N ASN A 119 17.93 -0.97 6.71
CA ASN A 119 19.24 -1.01 6.08
C ASN A 119 20.13 0.14 6.57
N ARG A 120 21.45 -0.03 6.41
CA ARG A 120 22.39 1.06 6.65
C ARG A 120 22.33 2.06 5.49
N PRO A 121 22.27 3.37 5.77
CA PRO A 121 22.31 4.38 4.72
C PRO A 121 23.55 4.26 3.83
N HIS A 122 23.38 4.46 2.52
CA HIS A 122 24.49 4.46 1.57
C HIS A 122 24.71 5.87 0.99
N PRO A 123 25.96 6.38 0.85
CA PRO A 123 26.22 7.77 0.44
C PRO A 123 25.68 8.19 -0.94
N LEU A 124 25.50 7.24 -1.85
CA LEU A 124 24.96 7.48 -3.20
C LEU A 124 23.44 7.35 -3.29
N VAL A 125 22.78 6.90 -2.22
CA VAL A 125 21.32 6.75 -2.16
C VAL A 125 20.73 7.98 -1.45
N ASP A 126 19.57 8.45 -1.90
CA ASP A 126 18.83 9.50 -1.19
C ASP A 126 18.10 8.87 0.00
N ASN A 127 18.71 8.97 1.18
CA ASN A 127 18.19 8.37 2.40
C ASN A 127 17.25 9.30 3.19
N SER A 128 16.72 10.37 2.58
CA SER A 128 15.91 11.37 3.29
C SER A 128 14.65 10.79 3.94
N ASN A 129 14.09 9.71 3.40
CA ASN A 129 12.95 8.97 3.97
C ASN A 129 13.36 7.66 4.68
N GLY A 130 14.65 7.47 4.93
CA GLY A 130 15.22 6.22 5.45
C GLY A 130 15.33 5.12 4.38
N ASP A 131 16.09 4.07 4.70
CA ASP A 131 16.21 2.85 3.89
C ASP A 131 15.67 1.66 4.69
N THR A 132 14.41 1.32 4.43
CA THR A 132 13.65 0.34 5.21
C THR A 132 13.14 -0.82 4.36
N ILE A 133 13.65 -1.00 3.15
CA ILE A 133 13.11 -2.00 2.21
C ILE A 133 14.20 -2.82 1.50
N ALA A 134 13.87 -4.06 1.19
CA ALA A 134 14.70 -4.94 0.38
C ALA A 134 13.82 -5.88 -0.45
N VAL A 135 14.31 -6.34 -1.60
CA VAL A 135 13.75 -7.52 -2.26
C VAL A 135 14.55 -8.73 -1.84
N ILE A 136 13.88 -9.75 -1.29
CA ILE A 136 14.54 -10.92 -0.71
C ILE A 136 14.06 -12.16 -1.47
N PRO A 137 14.84 -12.63 -2.46
CA PRO A 137 14.49 -13.81 -3.23
C PRO A 137 14.13 -14.99 -2.34
N LEU A 138 13.15 -15.78 -2.78
CA LEU A 138 12.52 -16.90 -2.06
C LEU A 138 11.56 -16.46 -0.96
N VAL A 139 11.94 -15.49 -0.12
CA VAL A 139 11.06 -14.98 0.94
C VAL A 139 9.88 -14.22 0.34
N ASP A 140 10.13 -13.47 -0.73
CA ASP A 140 9.12 -12.71 -1.45
C ASP A 140 8.09 -13.58 -2.22
N MET A 141 8.28 -14.90 -2.24
CA MET A 141 7.33 -15.85 -2.81
C MET A 141 6.25 -16.28 -1.80
N LEU A 142 6.40 -15.94 -0.52
CA LEU A 142 5.45 -16.28 0.53
C LEU A 142 4.24 -15.36 0.46
N ASN A 143 3.04 -15.94 0.36
CA ASN A 143 1.80 -15.18 0.24
C ASN A 143 1.34 -14.57 1.58
N HIS A 144 0.46 -13.58 1.47
CA HIS A 144 -0.14 -12.93 2.63
C HIS A 144 -1.30 -13.73 3.24
N SER A 145 -1.38 -13.74 4.58
CA SER A 145 -2.59 -14.06 5.32
C SER A 145 -2.70 -13.26 6.63
N THR A 146 -3.91 -12.87 7.02
CA THR A 146 -4.17 -12.35 8.38
C THR A 146 -4.06 -13.44 9.45
N ASN A 147 -4.14 -14.71 9.04
CA ASN A 147 -3.85 -15.89 9.85
C ASN A 147 -2.55 -16.54 9.35
N ASN A 148 -1.46 -15.78 9.28
CA ASN A 148 -0.14 -16.24 8.82
C ASN A 148 0.62 -17.02 9.89
N GLN A 149 1.47 -17.96 9.48
CA GLN A 149 2.28 -18.82 10.34
C GLN A 149 3.73 -18.32 10.43
N GLY A 150 4.20 -17.55 9.45
CA GLY A 150 5.59 -17.12 9.32
C GLY A 150 5.85 -15.75 9.94
N LEU A 151 6.74 -15.70 10.93
CA LEU A 151 7.35 -14.48 11.42
C LEU A 151 8.59 -14.15 10.59
N ALA A 152 8.49 -13.10 9.78
CA ALA A 152 9.57 -12.60 8.94
C ALA A 152 10.37 -11.53 9.70
N LEU A 153 11.70 -11.70 9.84
CA LEU A 153 12.54 -10.77 10.59
C LEU A 153 14.00 -10.79 10.13
N TRP A 154 14.71 -9.69 10.37
CA TRP A 154 16.16 -9.60 10.20
C TRP A 154 16.88 -10.13 11.44
N ASP A 155 17.68 -11.19 11.27
CA ASP A 155 18.56 -11.72 12.31
C ASP A 155 19.92 -11.01 12.24
N SER A 156 20.12 -10.03 13.11
CA SER A 156 21.35 -9.24 13.18
C SER A 156 22.56 -10.03 13.67
N VAL A 157 22.35 -11.12 14.41
CA VAL A 157 23.44 -11.96 14.93
C VAL A 157 24.03 -12.79 13.81
N ASN A 158 23.18 -13.37 12.96
CA ASN A 158 23.59 -14.20 11.83
C ASN A 158 23.74 -13.41 10.51
N GLY A 159 23.38 -12.13 10.50
CA GLY A 159 23.44 -11.28 9.32
C GLY A 159 22.56 -11.78 8.16
N CYS A 160 21.40 -12.34 8.45
CA CYS A 160 20.50 -12.89 7.44
C CYS A 160 19.02 -12.62 7.74
N TYR A 161 18.20 -12.63 6.69
CA TYR A 161 16.76 -12.53 6.83
C TYR A 161 16.17 -13.92 7.04
N LYS A 162 15.25 -14.05 8.01
CA LYS A 162 14.65 -15.34 8.38
C LYS A 162 13.14 -15.25 8.35
N VAL A 163 12.52 -16.37 8.00
CA VAL A 163 11.10 -16.62 8.24
C VAL A 163 11.00 -17.80 9.19
N ILE A 164 10.44 -17.56 10.36
CA ILE A 164 10.31 -18.55 11.43
C ILE A 164 8.85 -18.97 11.53
N ALA A 165 8.56 -20.27 11.40
CA ALA A 165 7.24 -20.79 11.66
C ALA A 165 6.90 -20.61 13.16
N THR A 166 5.82 -19.91 13.45
CA THR A 166 5.33 -19.63 14.82
C THR A 166 4.36 -20.69 15.33
N ARG A 167 3.90 -21.56 14.44
CA ARG A 167 3.05 -22.72 14.73
C ARG A 167 3.32 -23.83 13.72
N VAL A 168 2.76 -25.01 13.97
CA VAL A 168 2.90 -26.18 13.11
C VAL A 168 2.43 -25.85 11.69
N VAL A 169 3.23 -26.25 10.69
CA VAL A 169 2.93 -26.23 9.26
C VAL A 169 3.06 -27.67 8.79
N LEU A 170 1.98 -28.27 8.30
CA LEU A 170 2.00 -29.66 7.87
C LEU A 170 2.59 -29.80 6.46
N GLU A 171 3.03 -31.00 6.11
CA GLU A 171 3.46 -31.29 4.75
C GLU A 171 2.31 -31.04 3.77
N GLY A 172 2.57 -30.28 2.71
CA GLY A 172 1.57 -29.86 1.73
C GLY A 172 0.85 -28.55 2.09
N ASP A 173 0.96 -28.05 3.32
CA ASP A 173 0.41 -26.74 3.67
C ASP A 173 1.23 -25.61 3.06
N GLN A 174 0.54 -24.57 2.62
CA GLN A 174 1.18 -23.33 2.22
C GLN A 174 1.61 -22.52 3.45
N LEU A 175 2.86 -22.05 3.44
CA LEU A 175 3.37 -21.12 4.43
C LEU A 175 3.00 -19.67 4.06
N PHE A 176 2.32 -18.97 4.95
CA PHE A 176 1.96 -17.57 4.77
C PHE A 176 2.72 -16.65 5.73
N VAL A 177 2.90 -15.40 5.32
CA VAL A 177 3.43 -14.28 6.14
C VAL A 177 2.41 -13.14 6.23
N CYS A 178 2.65 -12.16 7.10
CA CYS A 178 1.87 -10.92 7.14
C CYS A 178 2.57 -9.82 6.34
N TYR A 179 1.92 -9.24 5.33
CA TYR A 179 2.47 -8.08 4.62
C TYR A 179 2.26 -6.78 5.42
N GLY A 180 1.33 -6.79 6.38
CA GLY A 180 0.96 -5.64 7.18
C GLY A 180 -0.55 -5.58 7.39
N GLY A 181 -0.99 -4.68 8.27
CA GLY A 181 -2.40 -4.42 8.54
C GLY A 181 -3.06 -3.58 7.45
N HIS A 182 -3.22 -4.15 6.25
CA HIS A 182 -3.74 -3.44 5.08
C HIS A 182 -5.23 -3.70 4.84
N SER A 183 -5.98 -2.65 4.52
CA SER A 183 -7.36 -2.78 4.03
C SER A 183 -7.39 -3.38 2.62
N ASN A 184 -8.53 -3.92 2.20
CA ASN A 184 -8.71 -4.45 0.85
C ASN A 184 -8.52 -3.38 -0.24
N GLY A 185 -8.84 -2.11 0.03
CA GLY A 185 -8.51 -1.02 -0.88
C GLY A 185 -6.98 -0.88 -1.11
N ARG A 186 -6.18 -1.03 -0.06
CA ARG A 186 -4.71 -1.00 -0.15
C ARG A 186 -4.16 -2.27 -0.79
N LEU A 187 -4.62 -3.44 -0.37
CA LEU A 187 -4.21 -4.72 -0.96
C LEU A 187 -4.51 -4.78 -2.47
N TRP A 188 -5.66 -4.24 -2.89
CA TRP A 188 -6.03 -4.20 -4.29
C TRP A 188 -5.11 -3.27 -5.10
N ILE A 189 -4.91 -2.03 -4.63
CA ILE A 189 -4.11 -1.02 -5.34
C ILE A 189 -2.63 -1.43 -5.42
N ASP A 190 -2.05 -1.95 -4.34
CA ASP A 190 -0.62 -2.22 -4.28
C ASP A 190 -0.23 -3.66 -4.62
N TYR A 191 -1.09 -4.63 -4.33
CA TYR A 191 -0.77 -6.05 -4.45
C TYR A 191 -1.66 -6.81 -5.44
N GLY A 192 -2.77 -6.21 -5.90
CA GLY A 192 -3.65 -6.81 -6.89
C GLY A 192 -4.55 -7.93 -6.36
N PHE A 193 -4.78 -7.99 -5.04
CA PHE A 193 -5.70 -8.96 -4.44
C PHE A 193 -6.49 -8.37 -3.27
N THR A 194 -7.48 -9.12 -2.79
CA THR A 194 -8.27 -8.79 -1.59
C THR A 194 -8.42 -10.02 -0.70
N LEU A 195 -8.80 -9.81 0.56
CA LEU A 195 -9.09 -10.90 1.49
C LEU A 195 -10.58 -10.95 1.82
N PRO A 196 -11.18 -12.16 1.91
CA PRO A 196 -12.50 -12.30 2.51
C PRO A 196 -12.43 -11.91 3.99
N GLU A 197 -13.43 -11.18 4.47
CA GLU A 197 -13.55 -10.77 5.89
C GLU A 197 -12.27 -10.12 6.46
N ASN A 198 -11.66 -9.21 5.68
CA ASN A 198 -10.41 -8.56 6.08
C ASN A 198 -10.59 -7.72 7.35
N ILE A 199 -9.93 -8.16 8.43
CA ILE A 199 -10.01 -7.57 9.76
C ILE A 199 -9.36 -6.18 9.85
N TYR A 200 -8.50 -5.85 8.88
CA TYR A 200 -7.83 -4.55 8.77
C TYR A 200 -8.58 -3.58 7.87
N ASN A 201 -9.74 -3.97 7.34
CA ASN A 201 -10.62 -3.02 6.66
C ASN A 201 -11.03 -1.90 7.62
N LYS A 202 -11.07 -0.69 7.06
CA LYS A 202 -11.42 0.54 7.76
C LYS A 202 -12.08 1.54 6.83
N VAL A 203 -12.91 2.39 7.41
CA VAL A 203 -13.52 3.55 6.73
C VAL A 203 -12.85 4.80 7.28
N ASN A 204 -12.37 5.66 6.38
CA ASN A 204 -11.84 6.96 6.76
C ASN A 204 -13.00 7.97 6.71
N ILE A 205 -13.18 8.73 7.79
CA ILE A 205 -14.15 9.82 7.86
C ILE A 205 -13.36 11.12 7.85
N ASP A 206 -13.54 11.93 6.79
CA ASP A 206 -12.83 13.19 6.59
C ASP A 206 -13.72 14.40 6.92
N TYR A 207 -13.16 15.39 7.61
CA TYR A 207 -13.77 16.68 7.93
C TYR A 207 -14.26 17.47 6.72
N GLY A 208 -13.61 17.29 5.57
CA GLY A 208 -14.01 18.02 4.36
C GLY A 208 -15.47 17.77 3.95
N TRP A 209 -16.06 16.64 4.36
CA TRP A 209 -17.45 16.28 4.05
C TRP A 209 -18.48 17.20 4.70
N TRP A 210 -18.10 17.91 5.77
CA TRP A 210 -18.98 18.83 6.52
C TRP A 210 -19.33 20.09 5.74
N PHE A 211 -18.39 20.63 4.96
CA PHE A 211 -18.53 21.94 4.32
C PHE A 211 -19.33 21.94 3.02
N PHE A 212 -19.66 20.76 2.47
CA PHE A 212 -20.40 20.66 1.20
C PHE A 212 -21.91 20.46 1.38
N GLY A 213 -22.45 20.60 2.60
CA GLY A 213 -23.85 20.26 2.89
C GLY A 213 -24.70 21.32 3.61
N SER A 214 -24.14 22.43 4.09
CA SER A 214 -24.91 23.41 4.88
C SER A 214 -24.45 24.84 4.62
N ASP A 215 -25.33 25.66 4.07
CA ASP A 215 -25.08 27.08 3.83
C ASP A 215 -24.91 27.91 5.13
N HIS A 216 -25.21 27.41 6.34
CA HIS A 216 -25.29 28.24 7.55
C HIS A 216 -24.71 27.62 8.86
N SER A 217 -23.51 27.02 8.84
CA SER A 217 -22.86 26.64 10.12
C SER A 217 -21.33 26.62 10.06
N SER A 218 -20.72 27.67 9.51
CA SER A 218 -19.27 27.79 9.37
C SER A 218 -18.51 28.20 10.64
N GLU A 219 -19.19 28.58 11.73
CA GLU A 219 -18.52 29.23 12.88
C GLU A 219 -18.36 28.35 14.14
N LEU A 220 -19.02 27.18 14.25
CA LEU A 220 -18.95 26.39 15.50
C LEU A 220 -17.87 25.30 15.54
N PHE A 221 -17.22 24.97 14.42
CA PHE A 221 -16.49 23.69 14.29
C PHE A 221 -15.03 23.80 13.83
N SER A 222 -14.43 24.99 13.79
CA SER A 222 -13.01 25.13 13.38
C SER A 222 -12.00 24.55 14.39
N SER A 223 -12.46 24.04 15.54
CA SER A 223 -11.62 23.59 16.65
C SER A 223 -11.66 22.09 16.98
N TYR A 224 -12.38 21.23 16.24
CA TYR A 224 -12.55 19.82 16.61
C TYR A 224 -12.01 18.85 15.55
N GLY A 225 -10.98 18.08 15.88
CA GLY A 225 -10.41 17.01 15.05
C GLY A 225 -10.73 15.61 15.59
N LEU A 226 -11.71 14.93 14.99
CA LEU A 226 -12.07 13.52 15.22
C LEU A 226 -11.59 12.64 14.03
N CYS A 227 -10.51 11.89 14.16
CA CYS A 227 -10.20 10.85 13.17
C CYS A 227 -10.82 9.53 13.65
N ILE A 228 -11.91 9.06 13.03
CA ILE A 228 -12.54 7.78 13.41
C ILE A 228 -11.94 6.66 12.56
N LEU A 229 -11.24 5.73 13.21
CA LEU A 229 -10.85 4.45 12.62
C LEU A 229 -11.85 3.39 13.12
N CYS A 230 -12.68 2.81 12.25
CA CYS A 230 -13.48 1.62 12.59
C CYS A 230 -12.77 0.35 12.09
N SER A 231 -12.43 -0.60 12.96
CA SER A 231 -11.94 -1.96 12.61
C SER A 231 -12.86 -3.04 13.18
N ILE A 232 -13.03 -4.16 12.44
CA ILE A 232 -13.94 -5.26 12.76
C ILE A 232 -13.55 -6.03 14.04
N ARG A 233 -12.26 -6.03 14.45
CA ARG A 233 -11.75 -7.01 15.43
C ARG A 233 -11.44 -6.50 16.83
N SER A 234 -11.75 -5.27 17.18
CA SER A 234 -11.59 -4.83 18.56
C SER A 234 -12.58 -3.72 18.87
N ARG A 235 -13.28 -3.86 20.00
CA ARG A 235 -14.09 -2.82 20.64
C ARG A 235 -13.36 -1.48 20.48
N TRP A 236 -13.98 -0.55 19.75
CA TRP A 236 -13.59 0.86 19.67
C TRP A 236 -12.07 1.09 19.45
N SER A 237 -11.59 1.22 18.22
CA SER A 237 -10.35 1.98 18.01
C SER A 237 -10.68 3.47 18.13
N GLU A 238 -10.60 3.97 19.38
CA GLU A 238 -10.62 5.37 19.82
C GLU A 238 -11.47 6.34 18.99
N PHE A 239 -12.66 6.68 19.51
CA PHE A 239 -13.14 8.05 19.34
C PHE A 239 -12.25 8.91 20.25
N VAL A 240 -11.25 9.58 19.70
CA VAL A 240 -10.62 10.68 20.44
C VAL A 240 -11.62 11.83 20.44
N TYR A 241 -12.55 11.79 21.39
CA TYR A 241 -13.40 12.93 21.75
C TYR A 241 -12.66 13.67 22.87
N GLU A 242 -12.05 14.81 22.55
CA GLU A 242 -11.85 15.84 23.58
C GLU A 242 -13.21 16.48 23.84
N HIS A 243 -14.06 15.84 24.66
CA HIS A 243 -14.96 16.46 25.66
C HIS A 243 -16.23 15.65 25.98
N ASP A 244 -16.63 15.84 27.25
CA ASP A 244 -17.40 14.99 28.14
C ASP A 244 -18.84 15.52 28.34
N GLU A 245 -19.59 15.77 27.26
CA GLU A 245 -20.99 16.21 27.36
C GLU A 245 -21.95 15.24 26.65
N GLU A 246 -23.03 14.88 27.36
CA GLU A 246 -24.09 13.92 27.01
C GLU A 246 -24.83 14.20 25.68
N GLY A 247 -24.51 15.29 24.98
CA GLY A 247 -25.03 15.61 23.63
C GLY A 247 -24.21 15.07 22.45
N SER A 248 -23.07 14.40 22.70
CA SER A 248 -22.12 13.97 21.66
C SER A 248 -22.55 12.72 20.87
N SER A 249 -23.24 11.76 21.49
CA SER A 249 -23.56 10.47 20.83
C SER A 249 -24.65 10.61 19.74
N GLU A 250 -25.73 11.36 19.98
CA GLU A 250 -26.80 11.53 18.99
C GLU A 250 -26.32 12.25 17.72
N LEU A 251 -25.47 13.27 17.91
CA LEU A 251 -24.84 13.98 16.80
C LEU A 251 -23.95 13.04 15.98
N VAL A 252 -23.08 12.27 16.64
CA VAL A 252 -22.23 11.26 15.98
C VAL A 252 -23.07 10.23 15.23
N ILE A 253 -24.17 9.74 15.79
CA ILE A 253 -25.05 8.79 15.11
C ILE A 253 -25.69 9.44 13.87
N ALA A 254 -26.17 10.69 13.96
CA ALA A 254 -26.74 11.43 12.83
C ALA A 254 -25.70 11.62 11.71
N ILE A 255 -24.46 11.94 12.09
CA ILE A 255 -23.28 12.05 11.23
C ILE A 255 -23.02 10.73 10.48
N LEU A 256 -22.90 9.63 11.20
CA LEU A 256 -22.60 8.32 10.63
C LEU A 256 -23.73 7.87 9.69
N LYS A 257 -25.00 8.15 10.04
CA LYS A 257 -26.16 7.89 9.17
C LYS A 257 -26.11 8.72 7.89
N LYS A 258 -25.72 10.00 7.97
CA LYS A 258 -25.62 10.86 6.78
C LYS A 258 -24.48 10.42 5.86
N LEU A 259 -23.34 10.06 6.43
CA LEU A 259 -22.22 9.49 5.70
C LEU A 259 -22.63 8.19 4.99
N LEU A 260 -23.36 7.32 5.69
CA LEU A 260 -23.86 6.07 5.14
C LEU A 260 -24.81 6.29 3.96
N GLU A 261 -25.71 7.27 4.06
CA GLU A 261 -26.60 7.67 2.95
C GLU A 261 -25.79 8.14 1.73
N ASN A 262 -24.78 8.99 1.95
CA ASN A 262 -23.93 9.50 0.88
C ASN A 262 -23.11 8.39 0.21
N LEU A 263 -22.53 7.46 0.98
CA LEU A 263 -21.79 6.32 0.44
C LEU A 263 -22.71 5.41 -0.41
N ARG A 264 -23.94 5.16 0.03
CA ARG A 264 -24.94 4.40 -0.74
C ARG A 264 -25.26 5.07 -2.09
N ARG A 265 -25.55 6.37 -2.07
CA ARG A 265 -25.82 7.14 -3.31
C ARG A 265 -24.63 7.11 -4.27
N LYS A 266 -23.40 7.21 -3.76
CA LYS A 266 -22.18 7.13 -4.59
C LYS A 266 -21.96 5.72 -5.14
N MET A 267 -22.26 4.67 -4.38
CA MET A 267 -22.21 3.29 -4.84
C MET A 267 -23.19 3.03 -6.00
N ASP A 268 -24.40 3.59 -5.94
CA ASP A 268 -25.43 3.37 -6.96
C ASP A 268 -24.98 3.84 -8.35
N ILE A 269 -24.25 4.97 -8.39
CA ILE A 269 -23.69 5.54 -9.62
C ILE A 269 -22.30 4.99 -9.96
N ALA A 270 -21.67 4.21 -9.08
CA ALA A 270 -20.37 3.61 -9.35
C ALA A 270 -20.50 2.42 -10.33
N PRO A 271 -19.52 2.23 -11.24
CA PRO A 271 -19.47 1.05 -12.10
C PRO A 271 -19.51 -0.24 -11.28
N GLU A 272 -20.25 -1.23 -11.78
CA GLU A 272 -20.50 -2.51 -11.07
C GLU A 272 -19.22 -3.16 -10.54
N LYS A 273 -18.16 -3.18 -11.35
CA LYS A 273 -16.86 -3.76 -10.99
C LYS A 273 -16.17 -3.12 -9.77
N PHE A 274 -16.55 -1.91 -9.38
CA PHE A 274 -15.99 -1.21 -8.21
C PHE A 274 -16.97 -1.14 -7.03
N ARG A 275 -18.23 -1.58 -7.19
CA ARG A 275 -19.25 -1.50 -6.12
C ARG A 275 -18.85 -2.28 -4.87
N TRP A 276 -18.06 -3.34 -5.00
CA TRP A 276 -17.56 -4.09 -3.85
C TRP A 276 -16.76 -3.22 -2.87
N LEU A 277 -15.92 -2.28 -3.37
CA LEU A 277 -15.16 -1.36 -2.51
C LEU A 277 -16.07 -0.47 -1.67
N TRP A 278 -17.16 0.00 -2.29
CA TRP A 278 -18.18 0.81 -1.60
C TRP A 278 -18.97 -0.03 -0.60
N GLN A 279 -19.36 -1.25 -0.99
CA GLN A 279 -20.11 -2.17 -0.14
C GLN A 279 -19.34 -2.52 1.13
N GLU A 280 -18.01 -2.71 1.06
CA GLU A 280 -17.17 -2.92 2.23
C GLU A 280 -17.23 -1.75 3.20
N GLN A 281 -17.09 -0.52 2.71
CA GLN A 281 -17.16 0.68 3.54
C GLN A 281 -18.56 0.90 4.13
N ILE A 282 -19.60 0.68 3.33
CA ILE A 282 -21.00 0.75 3.76
C ILE A 282 -21.28 -0.29 4.85
N SER A 283 -20.76 -1.51 4.73
CA SER A 283 -20.94 -2.57 5.71
C SER A 283 -20.30 -2.21 7.05
N LEU A 284 -19.04 -1.75 7.02
CA LEU A 284 -18.33 -1.29 8.22
C LEU A 284 -19.06 -0.13 8.89
N LEU A 285 -19.43 0.88 8.12
CA LEU A 285 -20.10 2.05 8.65
C LEU A 285 -21.50 1.74 9.19
N SER A 286 -22.23 0.82 8.53
CA SER A 286 -23.53 0.34 9.03
C SER A 286 -23.38 -0.34 10.38
N GLU A 287 -22.31 -1.10 10.58
CA GLU A 287 -22.00 -1.73 11.85
C GLU A 287 -21.62 -0.69 12.92
N CYS A 288 -20.87 0.37 12.56
CA CYS A 288 -20.59 1.47 13.48
C CYS A 288 -21.88 2.22 13.88
N VAL A 289 -22.84 2.43 12.96
CA VAL A 289 -24.16 3.03 13.28
C VAL A 289 -25.01 2.16 14.20
N LYS A 290 -24.95 0.82 14.07
CA LYS A 290 -25.72 -0.09 14.93
C LYS A 290 -25.19 -0.17 16.36
N ASN A 291 -23.88 0.04 16.53
CA ASN A 291 -23.18 -0.12 17.79
C ASN A 291 -22.88 1.22 18.50
N ALA A 292 -23.25 2.35 17.89
CA ALA A 292 -23.20 3.70 18.47
C ALA A 292 -24.49 4.02 19.21
#